data_AF-A0A0W1AA97-F1
#
_entry.id   AF-A0A0W1AA97-F1
#
_cell.length_a   1.000
_cell.length_b   1.000
_cell.length_c   1.000
_cell.angle_alpha   90.00
_cell.angle_beta   90.00
_cell.angle_gamma   90.00
#
_symmetry.space_group_name_H-M   'P 1'
#
loop_
_entity.id
_entity.type
_entity.pdbx_description
1 polymer ?
#
loop_
_entity_poly.entity_id
_entity_poly.type
_entity_poly.pdbx_seq_one_letter_code
_entity_poly.pdbx_strand_id
1 'polypeptide(L)'
;MDHAGKVVIPYEALNSTKVLQLLLSCLSVEQRIEALRVRDMYGNTLLHFASIKPECIKLLLDGVSGEQRVECVTAGNLGKTTPLHNAANYPESLKLLLNCLLATKMIGAIGTPNNHGHTVVYLARNNSESLGVIRECLSDTERADLLMAKDDRGNTLLHHSIKPGIKNLPQLLNYLTKAERAQVVMISNNLNENLLHRAAPNCETLNLLFDCLSLPEKVKAIMAPDKYGNTVLHKAANNPASLKLLLDSLPKKNRGNAVLARNVRGTTVLYKAAKNPASLKLLLDYLPETSRADAVMIKKKSGNTVFHKAACNLDSLQLLMDCVPVAKRWDAICSPGEDNHTPLHYAVSSYKSLKFLLYCLPKERIVSAIYLQTVTGLTVLGAASVGQPLSFLEKILSQFMSRTTVSAMVQSTSSSGSVASASSSSVSFFSQSSTTPNFEGCQEEKSMLKK
;
A
#
# COMPACT_ATOMS: atom_id res chain seq x y z
N MET A 1 -2.17 50.87 -16.16
CA MET A 1 -2.74 50.76 -14.80
C MET A 1 -3.98 49.90 -14.88
N ASP A 2 -4.31 49.15 -13.83
CA ASP A 2 -5.60 48.45 -13.74
C ASP A 2 -6.75 49.44 -13.48
N HIS A 3 -7.97 48.92 -13.33
CA HIS A 3 -9.17 49.73 -13.07
C HIS A 3 -9.14 50.43 -11.71
N ALA A 4 -8.19 50.07 -10.84
CA ALA A 4 -7.95 50.67 -9.52
C ALA A 4 -6.72 51.60 -9.52
N GLY A 5 -6.11 51.89 -10.68
CA GLY A 5 -4.96 52.78 -10.80
C GLY A 5 -3.61 52.15 -10.42
N LYS A 6 -3.55 50.82 -10.17
CA LYS A 6 -2.30 50.14 -9.81
C LYS A 6 -1.45 49.87 -11.04
N VAL A 7 -0.12 49.92 -10.88
CA VAL A 7 0.82 49.49 -11.91
C VAL A 7 0.80 47.96 -11.95
N VAL A 8 0.39 47.40 -13.09
CA VAL A 8 0.29 45.96 -13.30
C VAL A 8 1.10 45.59 -14.53
N ILE A 9 1.91 44.54 -14.41
CA ILE A 9 2.54 43.88 -15.56
C ILE A 9 1.68 42.65 -15.88
N PRO A 10 1.05 42.57 -17.07
CA PRO A 10 0.27 41.40 -17.47
C PRO A 10 1.15 40.14 -17.43
N TYR A 11 0.62 39.02 -16.94
CA TYR A 11 1.40 37.77 -16.87
C TYR A 11 1.80 37.27 -18.27
N GLU A 12 1.08 37.65 -19.32
CA GLU A 12 1.41 37.38 -20.72
C GLU A 12 2.75 37.99 -21.14
N ALA A 13 3.18 39.08 -20.49
CA ALA A 13 4.50 39.67 -20.73
C ALA A 13 5.64 38.69 -20.44
N LEU A 14 5.43 37.72 -19.55
CA LEU A 14 6.41 36.67 -19.25
C LEU A 14 6.65 35.73 -20.43
N ASN A 15 5.86 35.79 -21.50
CA ASN A 15 6.08 34.97 -22.71
C ASN A 15 7.16 35.53 -23.63
N SER A 16 7.60 36.77 -23.43
CA SER A 16 8.67 37.39 -24.22
C SER A 16 9.54 38.26 -23.32
N THR A 17 10.80 37.84 -23.12
CA THR A 17 11.78 38.60 -22.35
C THR A 17 11.98 40.01 -22.89
N LYS A 18 11.89 40.19 -24.21
CA LYS A 18 11.96 41.51 -24.87
C LYS A 18 10.79 42.41 -24.50
N VAL A 19 9.56 41.87 -24.51
CA VAL A 19 8.36 42.63 -24.10
C VAL A 19 8.43 42.96 -22.61
N LEU A 20 8.81 41.99 -21.78
CA LEU A 20 9.00 42.21 -20.36
C LEU A 20 10.03 43.31 -20.08
N GLN A 21 11.19 43.26 -20.73
CA GLN A 21 12.24 44.26 -20.57
C GLN A 21 11.78 45.65 -21.00
N LEU A 22 11.06 45.77 -22.12
CA LEU A 22 10.48 47.04 -22.56
C LEU A 22 9.49 47.59 -21.52
N LEU A 23 8.58 46.77 -21.01
CA LEU A 23 7.63 47.18 -19.97
C LEU A 23 8.36 47.63 -18.70
N LEU A 24 9.36 46.87 -18.24
CA LEU A 24 10.14 47.21 -17.06
C LEU A 24 10.94 48.52 -17.25
N SER A 25 11.42 48.80 -18.47
CA SER A 25 12.17 50.03 -18.78
C SER A 25 11.29 51.30 -18.73
N CYS A 26 9.97 51.14 -18.84
CA CYS A 26 9.01 52.24 -18.73
C CYS A 26 8.56 52.52 -17.29
N LEU A 27 9.05 51.76 -16.31
CA LEU A 27 8.63 51.84 -14.90
C LEU A 27 9.77 52.28 -14.00
N SER A 28 9.47 53.10 -12.99
CA SER A 28 10.42 53.38 -11.90
C SER A 28 10.66 52.12 -11.07
N VAL A 29 11.73 52.11 -10.26
CA VAL A 29 12.04 50.97 -9.36
C VAL A 29 10.87 50.72 -8.40
N GLU A 30 10.27 51.78 -7.86
CA GLU A 30 9.11 51.71 -6.96
C GLU A 30 7.88 51.12 -7.66
N GLN A 31 7.62 51.55 -8.90
CA GLN A 31 6.52 51.01 -9.71
C GLN A 31 6.73 49.53 -10.05
N ARG A 32 7.97 49.10 -10.30
CA ARG A 32 8.31 47.69 -10.50
C ARG A 32 8.06 46.87 -9.25
N ILE A 33 8.43 47.38 -8.07
CA ILE A 33 8.18 46.71 -6.78
C ILE A 33 6.67 46.59 -6.53
N GLU A 34 5.91 47.66 -6.77
CA GLU A 34 4.46 47.61 -6.62
C GLU A 34 3.83 46.57 -7.56
N ALA A 35 4.26 46.54 -8.82
CA ALA A 35 3.80 45.53 -9.78
C ALA A 35 4.13 44.09 -9.35
N LEU A 36 5.25 43.85 -8.66
CA LEU A 36 5.61 42.54 -8.11
C LEU A 36 4.73 42.12 -6.93
N ARG A 37 4.12 43.08 -6.22
CA ARG A 37 3.21 42.84 -5.09
C ARG A 37 1.76 42.62 -5.51
N VAL A 38 1.40 42.97 -6.75
CA VAL A 38 0.06 42.72 -7.29
C VAL A 38 -0.24 41.23 -7.26
N ARG A 39 -1.46 40.90 -6.82
CA ARG A 39 -1.95 39.52 -6.68
C ARG A 39 -3.16 39.30 -7.58
N ASP A 40 -3.22 38.13 -8.21
CA ASP A 40 -4.42 37.67 -8.90
C ASP A 40 -5.50 37.19 -7.90
N MET A 41 -6.63 36.69 -8.42
CA MET A 41 -7.74 36.16 -7.62
C MET A 41 -7.37 34.93 -6.75
N TYR A 42 -6.26 34.26 -7.05
CA TYR A 42 -5.73 33.12 -6.28
C TYR A 42 -4.60 33.53 -5.33
N GLY A 43 -4.28 34.82 -5.27
CA GLY A 43 -3.20 35.37 -4.46
C GLY A 43 -1.81 35.21 -5.09
N ASN A 44 -1.70 34.76 -6.35
CA ASN A 44 -0.42 34.61 -7.04
C ASN A 44 0.15 35.98 -7.41
N THR A 45 1.43 36.17 -7.14
CA THR A 45 2.22 37.31 -7.65
C THR A 45 2.80 36.99 -9.03
N LEU A 46 3.28 38.02 -9.74
CA LEU A 46 3.98 37.84 -11.02
C LEU A 46 5.15 36.84 -10.92
N LEU A 47 5.83 36.79 -9.77
CA LEU A 47 6.95 35.89 -9.53
C LEU A 47 6.53 34.41 -9.46
N HIS A 48 5.29 34.11 -9.04
CA HIS A 48 4.76 32.74 -9.07
C HIS A 48 4.70 32.19 -10.50
N PHE A 49 4.31 33.05 -11.46
CA PHE A 49 4.24 32.69 -12.89
C PHE A 49 5.62 32.68 -13.54
N ALA A 50 6.53 33.57 -13.12
CA ALA A 50 7.90 33.62 -13.62
C ALA A 50 8.77 32.46 -13.11
N SER A 51 8.33 31.71 -12.09
CA SER A 51 9.10 30.66 -11.41
C SER A 51 9.60 29.53 -12.34
N ILE A 52 9.03 29.39 -13.53
CA ILE A 52 9.44 28.40 -14.54
C ILE A 52 10.33 29.00 -15.66
N LYS A 53 10.65 30.31 -15.56
CA LYS A 53 11.33 31.10 -16.60
C LYS A 53 12.50 31.88 -15.96
N PRO A 54 13.71 31.32 -15.90
CA PRO A 54 14.83 31.92 -15.17
C PRO A 54 15.20 33.34 -15.65
N GLU A 55 15.14 33.59 -16.96
CA GLU A 55 15.42 34.93 -17.52
C GLU A 55 14.39 35.98 -17.09
N CYS A 56 13.11 35.60 -16.95
CA CYS A 56 12.10 36.50 -16.43
C CYS A 56 12.35 36.82 -14.95
N ILE A 57 12.78 35.83 -14.15
CA ILE A 57 13.14 36.05 -12.73
C ILE A 57 14.27 37.07 -12.62
N LYS A 58 15.34 36.92 -13.43
CA LYS A 58 16.46 37.86 -13.45
C LYS A 58 16.00 39.29 -13.75
N LEU A 59 15.23 39.46 -14.83
CA LEU A 59 14.71 40.78 -15.22
C LEU A 59 13.79 41.38 -14.15
N LEU A 60 12.91 40.58 -13.55
CA LEU A 60 11.97 41.05 -12.54
C LEU A 60 12.67 41.51 -11.25
N LEU A 61 13.71 40.79 -10.82
CA LEU A 61 14.42 41.08 -9.57
C LEU A 61 15.61 42.04 -9.74
N ASP A 62 15.96 42.40 -10.97
CA ASP A 62 17.02 43.37 -11.26
C ASP A 62 16.71 44.75 -10.63
N GLY A 63 17.68 45.37 -9.95
CA GLY A 63 17.47 46.65 -9.26
C GLY A 63 16.54 46.62 -8.03
N VAL A 64 15.92 45.49 -7.67
CA VAL A 64 15.14 45.34 -6.43
C VAL A 64 16.08 45.12 -5.24
N SER A 65 15.83 45.80 -4.11
CA SER A 65 16.67 45.67 -2.91
C SER A 65 16.60 44.27 -2.29
N GLY A 66 17.62 43.89 -1.50
CA GLY A 66 17.70 42.57 -0.88
C GLY A 66 16.48 42.21 -0.03
N GLU A 67 16.02 43.11 0.84
CA GLU A 67 14.85 42.87 1.70
C GLU A 67 13.56 42.65 0.90
N GLN A 68 13.35 43.46 -0.13
CA GLN A 68 12.19 43.34 -1.02
C GLN A 68 12.23 42.05 -1.84
N ARG A 69 13.42 41.60 -2.27
CA ARG A 69 13.56 40.29 -2.93
C ARG A 69 13.13 39.15 -2.01
N VAL A 70 13.54 39.18 -0.75
CA VAL A 70 13.11 38.17 0.25
C VAL A 70 11.59 38.16 0.39
N GLU A 71 10.97 39.34 0.50
CA GLU A 71 9.50 39.48 0.58
C GLU A 71 8.82 38.85 -0.65
N CYS A 72 9.26 39.21 -1.85
CA CYS A 72 8.65 38.70 -3.08
C CYS A 72 8.81 37.17 -3.25
N VAL A 73 9.98 36.63 -2.89
CA VAL A 73 10.30 35.19 -3.05
C VAL A 73 9.58 34.32 -2.01
N THR A 74 9.27 34.88 -0.83
CA THR A 74 8.59 34.17 0.25
C THR A 74 7.08 34.45 0.31
N ALA A 75 6.57 35.32 -0.56
CA ALA A 75 5.14 35.64 -0.65
C ALA A 75 4.33 34.39 -1.03
N GLY A 76 3.57 33.85 -0.07
CA GLY A 76 2.61 32.76 -0.33
C GLY A 76 1.32 33.26 -0.98
N ASN A 77 0.73 32.45 -1.86
CA ASN A 77 -0.63 32.65 -2.37
C ASN A 77 -1.70 32.16 -1.37
N LEU A 78 -2.99 32.12 -1.76
CA LEU A 78 -4.07 31.62 -0.88
C LEU A 78 -3.84 30.18 -0.39
N GLY A 79 -3.13 29.38 -1.17
CA GLY A 79 -2.70 28.02 -0.85
C GLY A 79 -1.41 27.93 -0.04
N LYS A 80 -0.82 29.05 0.40
CA LYS A 80 0.54 29.15 0.98
C LYS A 80 1.65 28.65 0.06
N THR A 81 1.38 28.47 -1.24
CA THR A 81 2.40 28.15 -2.23
C THR A 81 3.19 29.42 -2.51
N THR A 82 4.52 29.35 -2.48
CA THR A 82 5.43 30.47 -2.77
C THR A 82 6.07 30.29 -4.16
N PRO A 83 6.72 31.32 -4.73
CA PRO A 83 7.52 31.17 -5.95
C PRO A 83 8.56 30.04 -5.87
N LEU A 84 9.18 29.80 -4.71
CA LEU A 84 10.11 28.68 -4.52
C LEU A 84 9.44 27.31 -4.71
N HIS A 85 8.19 27.14 -4.27
CA HIS A 85 7.45 25.90 -4.49
C HIS A 85 7.24 25.65 -5.99
N ASN A 86 6.88 26.69 -6.75
CA ASN A 86 6.68 26.58 -8.20
C ASN A 86 8.00 26.33 -8.95
N ALA A 87 9.11 26.90 -8.46
CA ALA A 87 10.44 26.71 -9.02
C ALA A 87 11.10 25.38 -8.63
N ALA A 88 10.52 24.60 -7.71
CA ALA A 88 11.16 23.42 -7.12
C ALA A 88 11.66 22.39 -8.16
N ASN A 89 11.00 22.27 -9.31
CA ASN A 89 11.40 21.37 -10.40
C ASN A 89 12.17 22.06 -11.56
N TYR A 90 12.56 23.32 -11.38
CA TYR A 90 13.29 24.15 -12.34
C TYR A 90 14.60 24.63 -11.69
N PRO A 91 15.71 23.87 -11.82
CA PRO A 91 16.93 24.06 -11.04
C PRO A 91 17.51 25.48 -11.14
N GLU A 92 17.55 26.06 -12.34
CA GLU A 92 18.06 27.42 -12.55
C GLU A 92 17.17 28.47 -11.88
N SER A 93 15.86 28.39 -12.06
CA SER A 93 14.91 29.27 -11.39
C SER A 93 14.99 29.15 -9.88
N LEU A 94 15.08 27.91 -9.36
CA LEU A 94 15.21 27.64 -7.94
C LEU A 94 16.49 28.28 -7.39
N LYS A 95 17.62 28.10 -8.08
CA LYS A 95 18.91 28.70 -7.70
C LYS A 95 18.84 30.23 -7.66
N LEU A 96 18.24 30.85 -8.68
CA LEU A 96 18.07 32.31 -8.71
C LEU A 96 17.22 32.83 -7.54
N LEU A 97 16.12 32.16 -7.23
CA LEU A 97 15.22 32.55 -6.13
C LEU A 97 15.88 32.29 -4.76
N LEU A 98 16.60 31.18 -4.58
CA LEU A 98 17.31 30.91 -3.32
C LEU A 98 18.46 31.89 -3.07
N ASN A 99 19.17 32.32 -4.13
CA ASN A 99 20.22 33.36 -4.02
C ASN A 99 19.69 34.73 -3.57
N CYS A 100 18.37 34.94 -3.57
CA CYS A 100 17.76 36.14 -3.04
C CYS A 100 17.55 36.10 -1.52
N LEU A 101 17.69 34.93 -0.89
CA LEU A 101 17.45 34.73 0.53
C LEU A 101 18.71 34.94 1.37
N LEU A 102 18.53 35.51 2.56
CA LEU A 102 19.54 35.46 3.61
C LEU A 102 19.65 34.03 4.15
N ALA A 103 20.85 33.62 4.58
CA ALA A 103 21.10 32.29 5.15
C ALA A 103 20.11 31.96 6.28
N THR A 104 19.78 32.93 7.14
CA THR A 104 18.84 32.78 8.27
C THR A 104 17.39 32.50 7.87
N LYS A 105 17.00 32.78 6.61
CA LYS A 105 15.65 32.54 6.08
C LYS A 105 15.58 31.32 5.15
N MET A 106 16.72 30.77 4.76
CA MET A 106 16.83 29.69 3.77
C MET A 106 16.05 28.44 4.20
N ILE A 107 16.33 27.94 5.41
CA ILE A 107 15.71 26.73 5.94
C ILE A 107 14.19 26.88 6.08
N GLY A 108 13.72 28.03 6.57
CA GLY A 108 12.30 28.33 6.70
C GLY A 108 11.60 28.39 5.34
N ALA A 109 12.23 29.03 4.35
CA ALA A 109 11.65 29.16 3.01
C ALA A 109 11.58 27.82 2.26
N ILE A 110 12.55 26.93 2.46
CA ILE A 110 12.57 25.58 1.86
C ILE A 110 11.65 24.61 2.61
N GLY A 111 11.61 24.70 3.94
CA GLY A 111 10.95 23.76 4.83
C GLY A 111 9.49 24.06 5.17
N THR A 112 9.01 25.29 4.93
CA THR A 112 7.61 25.63 5.21
C THR A 112 6.69 24.94 4.18
N PRO A 113 5.71 24.14 4.61
CA PRO A 113 4.78 23.49 3.70
C PRO A 113 3.67 24.43 3.23
N ASN A 114 3.20 24.22 1.99
CA ASN A 114 1.95 24.82 1.53
C ASN A 114 0.71 24.12 2.13
N ASN A 115 -0.52 24.54 1.78
CA ASN A 115 -1.76 23.95 2.29
C ASN A 115 -1.95 22.46 1.92
N HIS A 116 -1.16 21.92 1.00
CA HIS A 116 -1.14 20.48 0.68
C HIS A 116 -0.12 19.70 1.53
N GLY A 117 0.58 20.35 2.46
CA GLY A 117 1.66 19.74 3.24
C GLY A 117 2.97 19.60 2.46
N HIS A 118 3.09 20.19 1.26
CA HIS A 118 4.26 20.05 0.40
C HIS A 118 5.25 21.17 0.64
N THR A 119 6.48 20.83 1.01
CA THR A 119 7.63 21.75 1.10
C THR A 119 8.34 21.87 -0.26
N VAL A 120 9.29 22.80 -0.38
CA VAL A 120 10.09 22.96 -1.61
C VAL A 120 10.91 21.71 -1.88
N VAL A 121 11.59 21.17 -0.86
CA VAL A 121 12.36 19.92 -0.98
C VAL A 121 11.47 18.72 -1.33
N TYR A 122 10.22 18.70 -0.82
CA TYR A 122 9.26 17.68 -1.22
C TYR A 122 8.95 17.77 -2.71
N LEU A 123 8.65 18.95 -3.24
CA LEU A 123 8.32 19.13 -4.66
C LEU A 123 9.53 18.84 -5.56
N ALA A 124 10.75 19.13 -5.11
CA ALA A 124 12.00 18.90 -5.82
C ALA A 124 12.48 17.43 -5.80
N ARG A 125 11.87 16.54 -4.99
CA ARG A 125 12.39 15.18 -4.72
C ARG A 125 12.65 14.30 -5.95
N ASN A 126 12.05 14.61 -7.09
CA ASN A 126 12.25 13.90 -8.37
C ASN A 126 13.22 14.59 -9.32
N ASN A 127 13.65 15.82 -9.05
CA ASN A 127 14.62 16.56 -9.85
C ASN A 127 15.99 16.55 -9.15
N SER A 128 16.92 15.75 -9.68
CA SER A 128 18.26 15.58 -9.10
C SER A 128 19.08 16.88 -9.06
N GLU A 129 18.91 17.74 -10.06
CA GLU A 129 19.61 19.03 -10.14
C GLU A 129 19.06 20.01 -9.10
N SER A 130 17.73 20.12 -8.97
CA SER A 130 17.10 20.94 -7.95
C SER A 130 17.47 20.48 -6.53
N LEU A 131 17.55 19.17 -6.29
CA LEU A 131 18.07 18.64 -5.02
C LEU A 131 19.53 19.05 -4.79
N GLY A 132 20.35 19.03 -5.84
CA GLY A 132 21.73 19.54 -5.81
C GLY A 132 21.81 21.01 -5.39
N VAL A 133 20.96 21.86 -5.96
CA VAL A 133 20.84 23.28 -5.57
C VAL A 133 20.47 23.40 -4.09
N ILE A 134 19.43 22.68 -3.64
CA ILE A 134 19.00 22.70 -2.22
C ILE A 134 20.13 22.25 -1.29
N ARG A 135 20.89 21.22 -1.69
CA ARG A 135 22.02 20.70 -0.90
C ARG A 135 23.11 21.74 -0.72
N GLU A 136 23.44 22.50 -1.76
CA GLU A 136 24.47 23.55 -1.73
C GLU A 136 24.07 24.75 -0.84
N CYS A 137 22.77 24.99 -0.68
CA CYS A 137 22.24 26.10 0.11
C CYS A 137 22.11 25.80 1.62
N LEU A 138 22.23 24.54 2.04
CA LEU A 138 21.93 24.10 3.41
C LEU A 138 23.10 23.36 4.05
N SER A 139 23.34 23.65 5.33
CA SER A 139 24.27 22.89 6.16
C SER A 139 23.80 21.45 6.37
N ASP A 140 24.71 20.56 6.77
CA ASP A 140 24.41 19.15 7.02
C ASP A 140 23.28 18.97 8.04
N THR A 141 23.30 19.77 9.12
CA THR A 141 22.28 19.75 10.17
C THR A 141 20.91 20.20 9.67
N GLU A 142 20.86 21.28 8.88
CA GLU A 142 19.61 21.77 8.29
C GLU A 142 18.99 20.77 7.31
N ARG A 143 19.83 20.07 6.54
CA ARG A 143 19.36 19.00 5.65
C ARG A 143 18.77 17.83 6.45
N ALA A 144 19.41 17.46 7.56
CA ALA A 144 18.90 16.42 8.45
C ALA A 144 17.53 16.79 9.03
N ASP A 145 17.39 18.01 9.56
CA ASP A 145 16.13 18.51 10.13
C ASP A 145 14.99 18.46 9.11
N LEU A 146 15.23 18.91 7.88
CA LEU A 146 14.23 18.83 6.80
C LEU A 146 13.82 17.41 6.45
N LEU A 147 14.79 16.50 6.35
CA LEU A 147 14.54 15.12 5.93
C LEU A 147 13.90 14.26 7.04
N MET A 148 14.08 14.65 8.30
CA MET A 148 13.49 13.98 9.46
C MET A 148 12.17 14.60 9.91
N ALA A 149 11.86 15.83 9.48
CA ALA A 149 10.58 16.47 9.75
C ALA A 149 9.40 15.59 9.30
N LYS A 150 8.35 15.55 10.13
CA LYS A 150 7.14 14.78 9.88
C LYS A 150 6.01 15.68 9.43
N ASP A 151 5.24 15.22 8.45
CA ASP A 151 3.95 15.81 8.09
C ASP A 151 2.84 15.45 9.12
N ASP A 152 1.62 15.95 8.90
CA ASP A 152 0.46 15.68 9.77
C ASP A 152 0.08 14.18 9.87
N ARG A 153 0.55 13.37 8.91
CA ARG A 153 0.38 11.91 8.90
C ARG A 153 1.57 11.19 9.53
N GLY A 154 2.54 11.92 10.07
CA GLY A 154 3.77 11.40 10.65
C GLY A 154 4.81 10.96 9.63
N ASN A 155 4.59 11.17 8.33
CA ASN A 155 5.53 10.75 7.29
C ASN A 155 6.66 11.76 7.16
N THR A 156 7.88 11.27 7.05
CA THR A 156 9.03 12.06 6.59
C THR A 156 9.02 12.19 5.07
N LEU A 157 9.88 13.06 4.51
CA LEU A 157 10.05 13.15 3.06
C LEU A 157 10.36 11.77 2.44
N LEU A 158 11.22 10.98 3.10
CA LEU A 158 11.65 9.68 2.57
C LEU A 158 10.51 8.66 2.50
N HIS A 159 9.49 8.74 3.37
CA HIS A 159 8.29 7.89 3.25
C HIS A 159 7.55 8.15 1.93
N HIS A 160 7.51 9.41 1.48
CA HIS A 160 6.89 9.80 0.21
C HIS A 160 7.78 9.52 -1.00
N SER A 161 9.09 9.39 -0.78
CA SER A 161 10.07 9.04 -1.80
C SER A 161 10.14 7.53 -2.08
N ILE A 162 9.49 6.68 -1.29
CA ILE A 162 9.35 5.24 -1.55
C ILE A 162 8.04 5.00 -2.32
N LYS A 163 8.02 5.42 -3.59
CA LYS A 163 6.93 5.16 -4.53
C LYS A 163 7.51 4.74 -5.89
N PRO A 164 6.79 3.92 -6.67
CA PRO A 164 7.21 3.63 -8.04
C PRO A 164 7.50 4.91 -8.83
N GLY A 165 8.65 4.96 -9.50
CA GLY A 165 9.08 6.10 -10.33
C GLY A 165 9.93 7.16 -9.63
N ILE A 166 10.03 7.15 -8.30
CA ILE A 166 10.96 8.03 -7.58
C ILE A 166 12.37 7.43 -7.62
N LYS A 167 13.33 8.12 -8.25
CA LYS A 167 14.70 7.60 -8.45
C LYS A 167 15.75 8.20 -7.53
N ASN A 168 15.46 9.33 -6.89
CA ASN A 168 16.47 10.11 -6.14
C ASN A 168 16.53 9.77 -4.64
N LEU A 169 15.92 8.67 -4.20
CA LEU A 169 16.05 8.21 -2.82
C LEU A 169 17.52 8.03 -2.37
N PRO A 170 18.44 7.44 -3.18
CA PRO A 170 19.86 7.36 -2.83
C PRO A 170 20.50 8.74 -2.62
N GLN A 171 20.14 9.72 -3.46
CA GLN A 171 20.66 11.08 -3.36
C GLN A 171 20.19 11.77 -2.07
N LEU A 172 18.91 11.64 -1.72
CA LEU A 172 18.35 12.18 -0.48
C LEU A 172 18.98 11.52 0.76
N LEU A 173 19.20 10.20 0.74
CA LEU A 173 19.93 9.51 1.81
C LEU A 173 21.37 10.01 1.92
N ASN A 174 22.00 10.37 0.79
CA ASN A 174 23.34 10.93 0.77
C ASN A 174 23.47 12.34 1.36
N TYR A 175 22.36 13.01 1.67
CA TYR A 175 22.39 14.29 2.39
C TYR A 175 22.50 14.13 3.90
N LEU A 176 22.37 12.89 4.38
CA LEU A 176 22.44 12.49 5.77
C LEU A 176 23.76 11.75 6.07
N THR A 177 24.27 11.96 7.27
CA THR A 177 25.33 11.15 7.86
C THR A 177 24.87 9.71 8.08
N LYS A 178 25.81 8.78 8.32
CA LYS A 178 25.47 7.36 8.55
C LYS A 178 24.51 7.17 9.74
N ALA A 179 24.71 7.91 10.83
CA ALA A 179 23.85 7.82 12.02
C ALA A 179 22.44 8.34 11.72
N GLU A 180 22.33 9.47 11.01
CA GLU A 180 21.05 10.06 10.61
C GLU A 180 20.28 9.18 9.62
N ARG A 181 20.99 8.50 8.69
CA ARG A 181 20.38 7.51 7.79
C ARG A 181 19.73 6.38 8.57
N ALA A 182 20.41 5.84 9.57
CA ALA A 182 19.85 4.79 10.42
C ALA A 182 18.59 5.30 11.15
N GLN A 183 18.68 6.50 11.73
CA GLN A 183 17.57 7.13 12.44
C GLN A 183 16.36 7.34 11.54
N VAL A 184 16.51 7.98 10.37
CA VAL A 184 15.39 8.30 9.48
C VAL A 184 14.71 7.04 8.93
N VAL A 185 15.46 5.95 8.70
CA VAL A 185 14.90 4.66 8.28
C VAL A 185 14.01 4.05 9.35
N MET A 186 14.34 4.29 10.63
CA MET A 186 13.62 3.76 11.78
C MET A 186 12.46 4.64 12.24
N ILE A 187 12.36 5.89 11.77
CA ILE A 187 11.23 6.77 12.09
C ILE A 187 9.93 6.14 11.59
N SER A 188 8.95 6.01 12.49
CA SER A 188 7.59 5.57 12.16
C SER A 188 6.61 6.73 11.99
N ASN A 189 5.69 6.57 11.04
CA ASN A 189 4.55 7.47 10.83
C ASN A 189 3.36 7.18 11.78
N ASN A 190 2.22 7.85 11.59
CA ASN A 190 1.03 7.67 12.45
C ASN A 190 0.34 6.30 12.27
N LEU A 191 0.75 5.52 11.27
CA LEU A 191 0.38 4.11 11.10
C LEU A 191 1.44 3.16 11.69
N ASN A 192 2.40 3.68 12.46
CA ASN A 192 3.58 2.97 12.96
C ASN A 192 4.46 2.34 11.86
N GLU A 193 4.27 2.73 10.60
CA GLU A 193 5.08 2.22 9.49
C GLU A 193 6.40 3.00 9.43
N ASN A 194 7.51 2.28 9.46
CA ASN A 194 8.84 2.80 9.12
C ASN A 194 9.11 2.68 7.60
N LEU A 195 10.26 3.17 7.13
CA LEU A 195 10.59 3.13 5.69
C LEU A 195 10.64 1.70 5.13
N LEU A 196 11.05 0.71 5.93
CA LEU A 196 11.08 -0.69 5.48
C LEU A 196 9.68 -1.23 5.18
N HIS A 197 8.64 -0.83 5.93
CA HIS A 197 7.26 -1.22 5.62
C HIS A 197 6.82 -0.73 4.25
N ARG A 198 7.22 0.50 3.88
CA ARG A 198 6.92 1.10 2.57
C ARG A 198 7.74 0.47 1.44
N ALA A 199 8.99 0.14 1.72
CA ALA A 199 9.90 -0.48 0.76
C ALA A 199 9.67 -1.98 0.56
N ALA A 200 9.00 -2.66 1.51
CA ALA A 200 8.81 -4.12 1.51
C ALA A 200 8.30 -4.75 0.19
N PRO A 201 7.43 -4.09 -0.62
CA PRO A 201 7.03 -4.62 -1.92
C PRO A 201 8.10 -4.52 -3.03
N ASN A 202 9.17 -3.75 -2.82
CA ASN A 202 10.26 -3.49 -3.78
C ASN A 202 11.63 -3.87 -3.17
N CYS A 203 12.18 -4.98 -3.63
CA CYS A 203 13.42 -5.55 -3.05
C CYS A 203 14.64 -4.63 -3.22
N GLU A 204 14.74 -3.90 -4.32
CA GLU A 204 15.87 -2.99 -4.60
C GLU A 204 15.88 -1.81 -3.62
N THR A 205 14.73 -1.17 -3.44
CA THR A 205 14.56 -0.08 -2.46
C THR A 205 14.79 -0.59 -1.04
N LEU A 206 14.29 -1.79 -0.73
CA LEU A 206 14.50 -2.40 0.57
C LEU A 206 15.99 -2.64 0.85
N ASN A 207 16.74 -3.13 -0.14
CA ASN A 207 18.18 -3.36 -0.03
C ASN A 207 18.96 -2.06 0.19
N LEU A 208 18.61 -0.99 -0.54
CA LEU A 208 19.20 0.34 -0.33
C LEU A 208 19.03 0.84 1.11
N LEU A 209 17.85 0.65 1.71
CA LEU A 209 17.61 1.06 3.09
C LEU A 209 18.32 0.16 4.11
N PHE A 210 18.61 -1.10 3.75
CA PHE A 210 19.38 -2.01 4.59
C PHE A 210 20.84 -1.60 4.73
N ASP A 211 21.42 -0.98 3.71
CA ASP A 211 22.79 -0.47 3.77
C ASP A 211 22.93 0.69 4.78
N CYS A 212 21.82 1.30 5.19
CA CYS A 212 21.77 2.34 6.20
C CYS A 212 21.73 1.81 7.64
N LEU A 213 21.51 0.50 7.85
CA LEU A 213 21.24 -0.08 9.17
C LEU A 213 22.32 -1.09 9.59
N SER A 214 22.70 -1.07 10.86
CA SER A 214 23.42 -2.16 11.52
C SER A 214 22.53 -3.39 11.73
N LEU A 215 23.12 -4.54 12.03
CA LEU A 215 22.35 -5.78 12.23
C LEU A 215 21.30 -5.68 13.36
N PRO A 216 21.61 -5.11 14.55
CA PRO A 216 20.58 -4.93 15.59
C PRO A 216 19.43 -4.02 15.15
N GLU A 217 19.74 -2.95 14.41
CA GLU A 217 18.73 -2.02 13.88
C GLU A 217 17.86 -2.69 12.82
N LYS A 218 18.45 -3.50 11.92
CA LYS A 218 17.71 -4.32 10.96
C LYS A 218 16.69 -5.21 11.67
N VAL A 219 17.12 -5.97 12.68
CA VAL A 219 16.23 -6.86 13.43
C VAL A 219 15.08 -6.09 14.06
N LYS A 220 15.38 -4.96 14.73
CA LYS A 220 14.36 -4.11 15.35
C LYS A 220 13.38 -3.54 14.31
N ALA A 221 13.88 -3.04 13.20
CA ALA A 221 13.07 -2.40 12.17
C ALA A 221 12.21 -3.41 11.38
N ILE A 222 12.72 -4.62 11.12
CA ILE A 222 11.99 -5.71 10.45
C ILE A 222 10.82 -6.22 11.32
N MET A 223 11.06 -6.34 12.62
CA MET A 223 10.09 -6.89 13.59
C MET A 223 9.11 -5.86 14.15
N ALA A 224 9.35 -4.56 13.91
CA ALA A 224 8.44 -3.50 14.34
C ALA A 224 7.05 -3.70 13.70
N PRO A 225 5.96 -3.76 14.47
CA PRO A 225 4.61 -3.84 13.94
C PRO A 225 4.07 -2.47 13.54
N ASP A 226 3.35 -2.40 12.42
CA ASP A 226 2.48 -1.27 12.08
C ASP A 226 1.25 -1.21 13.01
N LYS A 227 0.40 -0.19 12.84
CA LYS A 227 -0.83 0.04 13.62
C LYS A 227 -1.81 -1.14 13.56
N TYR A 228 -1.71 -1.99 12.54
CA TYR A 228 -2.52 -3.19 12.36
C TYR A 228 -1.76 -4.46 12.76
N GLY A 229 -0.61 -4.36 13.42
CA GLY A 229 0.22 -5.48 13.84
C GLY A 229 0.97 -6.17 12.70
N ASN A 230 0.98 -5.61 11.48
CA ASN A 230 1.75 -6.17 10.39
C ASN A 230 3.23 -5.81 10.58
N THR A 231 4.10 -6.80 10.59
CA THR A 231 5.55 -6.60 10.44
C THR A 231 5.93 -6.31 8.98
N VAL A 232 7.19 -5.98 8.73
CA VAL A 232 7.70 -5.77 7.36
C VAL A 232 7.52 -7.02 6.48
N LEU A 233 7.65 -8.22 7.05
CA LEU A 233 7.42 -9.48 6.33
C LEU A 233 5.98 -9.60 5.81
N HIS A 234 4.98 -9.14 6.57
CA HIS A 234 3.59 -9.16 6.11
C HIS A 234 3.38 -8.28 4.86
N LYS A 235 4.08 -7.15 4.79
CA LYS A 235 4.03 -6.23 3.65
C LYS A 235 4.79 -6.79 2.44
N ALA A 236 5.88 -7.54 2.68
CA ALA A 236 6.67 -8.23 1.66
C ALA A 236 6.08 -9.56 1.18
N ALA A 237 4.98 -10.05 1.76
CA ALA A 237 4.51 -11.43 1.62
C ALA A 237 4.28 -11.93 0.17
N ASN A 238 4.09 -11.03 -0.79
CA ASN A 238 3.92 -11.37 -2.22
C ASN A 238 5.18 -11.10 -3.07
N ASN A 239 6.32 -10.76 -2.45
CA ASN A 239 7.59 -10.50 -3.11
C ASN A 239 8.66 -11.47 -2.54
N PRO A 240 8.93 -12.61 -3.22
CA PRO A 240 9.86 -13.63 -2.72
C PRO A 240 11.28 -13.09 -2.47
N ALA A 241 11.76 -12.19 -3.33
CA ALA A 241 13.10 -11.61 -3.19
C ALA A 241 13.21 -10.75 -1.92
N SER A 242 12.18 -9.93 -1.64
CA SER A 242 12.12 -9.11 -0.44
C SER A 242 11.99 -9.98 0.82
N LEU A 243 11.15 -11.02 0.80
CA LEU A 243 11.04 -11.98 1.90
C LEU A 243 12.39 -12.65 2.20
N LYS A 244 13.11 -13.10 1.17
CA LYS A 244 14.42 -13.73 1.32
C LYS A 244 15.41 -12.77 1.99
N LEU A 245 15.50 -11.54 1.49
CA LEU A 245 16.37 -10.50 2.06
C LEU A 245 16.04 -10.20 3.53
N LEU A 246 14.75 -10.06 3.87
CA LEU A 246 14.28 -9.82 5.23
C LEU A 246 14.63 -10.98 6.16
N LEU A 247 14.33 -12.21 5.75
CA LEU A 247 14.56 -13.40 6.57
C LEU A 247 16.04 -13.71 6.74
N ASP A 248 16.86 -13.52 5.70
CA ASP A 248 18.30 -13.73 5.76
C ASP A 248 18.99 -12.74 6.70
N SER A 249 18.43 -11.54 6.83
CA SER A 249 18.89 -10.50 7.76
C SER A 249 18.47 -10.72 9.22
N LEU A 250 17.62 -11.72 9.49
CA LEU A 250 17.25 -12.10 10.86
C LEU A 250 18.15 -13.24 11.39
N PRO A 251 18.50 -13.22 12.69
CA PRO A 251 19.15 -14.36 13.35
C PRO A 251 18.33 -15.64 13.14
N LYS A 252 18.99 -16.77 12.84
CA LYS A 252 18.33 -18.05 12.52
C LYS A 252 17.22 -18.42 13.51
N LYS A 253 17.48 -18.28 14.81
CA LYS A 253 16.52 -18.57 15.90
C LYS A 253 15.23 -17.72 15.87
N ASN A 254 15.26 -16.55 15.24
CA ASN A 254 14.11 -15.63 15.16
C ASN A 254 13.29 -15.83 13.88
N ARG A 255 13.83 -16.52 12.86
CA ARG A 255 13.21 -16.58 11.52
C ARG A 255 11.85 -17.28 11.56
N GLY A 256 11.74 -18.43 12.23
CA GLY A 256 10.48 -19.15 12.35
C GLY A 256 9.38 -18.33 13.04
N ASN A 257 9.72 -17.66 14.16
CA ASN A 257 8.80 -16.77 14.86
C ASN A 257 8.37 -15.58 13.99
N ALA A 258 9.26 -15.04 13.16
CA ALA A 258 8.93 -13.96 12.23
C ALA A 258 7.96 -14.42 11.12
N VAL A 259 8.12 -15.64 10.59
CA VAL A 259 7.19 -16.24 9.61
C VAL A 259 5.80 -16.47 10.22
N LEU A 260 5.74 -16.88 11.49
CA LEU A 260 4.51 -17.18 12.22
C LEU A 260 3.91 -15.97 12.95
N ALA A 261 4.54 -14.80 12.87
CA ALA A 261 4.06 -13.58 13.51
C ALA A 261 2.63 -13.27 13.07
N ARG A 262 1.77 -12.90 14.02
CA ARG A 262 0.34 -12.63 13.78
C ARG A 262 0.04 -11.15 13.95
N ASN A 263 -0.67 -10.59 12.99
CA ASN A 263 -1.18 -9.23 13.08
C ASN A 263 -2.46 -9.13 13.94
N VAL A 264 -3.07 -7.95 14.07
CA VAL A 264 -4.27 -7.75 14.93
C VAL A 264 -5.48 -8.60 14.51
N ARG A 265 -5.53 -9.07 13.26
CA ARG A 265 -6.56 -9.99 12.74
C ARG A 265 -6.18 -11.46 12.91
N GLY A 266 -5.09 -11.76 13.61
CA GLY A 266 -4.55 -13.11 13.77
C GLY A 266 -3.97 -13.69 12.48
N THR A 267 -3.78 -12.87 11.44
CA THR A 267 -3.25 -13.30 10.14
C THR A 267 -1.74 -13.44 10.22
N THR A 268 -1.18 -14.55 9.73
CA THR A 268 0.26 -14.80 9.63
C THR A 268 0.87 -14.28 8.33
N VAL A 269 2.20 -14.19 8.25
CA VAL A 269 2.91 -13.92 6.98
C VAL A 269 2.61 -15.00 5.94
N LEU A 270 2.60 -16.27 6.38
CA LEU A 270 2.26 -17.42 5.52
C LEU A 270 0.88 -17.28 4.87
N TYR A 271 -0.13 -16.86 5.64
CA TYR A 271 -1.47 -16.58 5.10
C TYR A 271 -1.46 -15.47 4.04
N LYS A 272 -0.66 -14.41 4.24
CA LYS A 272 -0.57 -13.31 3.26
C LYS A 272 0.08 -13.75 1.95
N ALA A 273 1.05 -14.66 2.01
CA ALA A 273 1.78 -15.21 0.87
C ALA A 273 1.03 -16.34 0.14
N ALA A 274 -0.10 -16.81 0.68
CA ALA A 274 -0.81 -18.02 0.23
C ALA A 274 -1.21 -18.08 -1.25
N LYS A 275 -1.26 -16.93 -1.95
CA LYS A 275 -1.57 -16.87 -3.39
C LYS A 275 -0.33 -16.72 -4.28
N ASN A 276 0.87 -16.67 -3.69
CA ASN A 276 2.15 -16.58 -4.38
C ASN A 276 2.98 -17.83 -4.03
N PRO A 277 2.96 -18.88 -4.88
CA PRO A 277 3.62 -20.17 -4.59
C PRO A 277 5.11 -20.02 -4.26
N ALA A 278 5.82 -19.12 -4.94
CA ALA A 278 7.24 -18.89 -4.71
C ALA A 278 7.51 -18.29 -3.31
N SER A 279 6.70 -17.31 -2.88
CA SER A 279 6.77 -16.73 -1.54
C SER A 279 6.37 -17.74 -0.47
N LEU A 280 5.31 -18.51 -0.75
CA LEU A 280 4.81 -19.54 0.16
C LEU A 280 5.86 -20.64 0.39
N LYS A 281 6.44 -21.18 -0.68
CA LYS A 281 7.51 -22.17 -0.63
C LYS A 281 8.69 -21.65 0.19
N LEU A 282 9.15 -20.44 -0.13
CA LEU A 282 10.24 -19.81 0.62
C LEU A 282 9.92 -19.73 2.11
N LEU A 283 8.73 -19.28 2.52
CA LEU A 283 8.37 -19.19 3.93
C LEU A 283 8.33 -20.56 4.62
N LEU A 284 7.85 -21.60 3.93
CA LEU A 284 7.84 -22.98 4.44
C LEU A 284 9.27 -23.51 4.63
N ASP A 285 10.19 -23.19 3.71
CA ASP A 285 11.60 -23.61 3.79
C ASP A 285 12.32 -23.02 5.02
N TYR A 286 11.87 -21.87 5.54
CA TYR A 286 12.40 -21.25 6.76
C TYR A 286 11.76 -21.78 8.06
N LEU A 287 10.78 -22.68 7.96
CA LEU A 287 10.17 -23.37 9.10
C LEU A 287 10.76 -24.78 9.26
N PRO A 288 11.05 -25.22 10.50
CA PRO A 288 11.39 -26.62 10.78
C PRO A 288 10.30 -27.56 10.26
N GLU A 289 10.68 -28.66 9.62
CA GLU A 289 9.72 -29.61 9.01
C GLU A 289 8.65 -30.08 9.99
N THR A 290 9.05 -30.37 11.23
CA THR A 290 8.15 -30.81 12.32
C THR A 290 7.08 -29.79 12.68
N SER A 291 7.29 -28.51 12.38
CA SER A 291 6.35 -27.40 12.69
C SER A 291 5.45 -27.00 11.51
N ARG A 292 5.77 -27.45 10.27
CA ARG A 292 5.08 -26.99 9.06
C ARG A 292 3.59 -27.35 9.06
N ALA A 293 3.27 -28.57 9.47
CA ALA A 293 1.89 -29.05 9.54
C ALA A 293 1.02 -28.16 10.44
N ASP A 294 1.53 -27.80 11.63
CA ASP A 294 0.77 -26.95 12.55
C ASP A 294 0.74 -25.50 12.07
N ALA A 295 1.82 -25.00 11.47
CA ALA A 295 1.90 -23.66 10.90
C ALA A 295 0.85 -23.39 9.81
N VAL A 296 0.64 -24.35 8.89
CA VAL A 296 -0.37 -24.20 7.81
C VAL A 296 -1.81 -24.34 8.33
N MET A 297 -2.00 -24.89 9.53
CA MET A 297 -3.30 -25.07 10.15
C MET A 297 -3.73 -23.90 11.04
N ILE A 298 -2.87 -22.89 11.24
CA ILE A 298 -3.21 -21.69 12.02
C ILE A 298 -4.41 -20.95 11.40
N LYS A 299 -5.44 -20.71 12.21
CA LYS A 299 -6.61 -19.90 11.83
C LYS A 299 -6.38 -18.41 12.12
N LYS A 300 -6.79 -17.52 11.21
CA LYS A 300 -7.00 -16.09 11.54
C LYS A 300 -8.20 -15.93 12.47
N LYS A 301 -8.41 -14.73 13.03
CA LYS A 301 -9.53 -14.49 13.98
C LYS A 301 -10.92 -14.83 13.42
N SER A 302 -11.12 -14.77 12.11
CA SER A 302 -12.37 -15.17 11.46
C SER A 302 -12.48 -16.68 11.14
N GLY A 303 -11.53 -17.50 11.59
CA GLY A 303 -11.53 -18.94 11.34
C GLY A 303 -10.78 -19.42 10.09
N ASN A 304 -10.51 -18.56 9.10
CA ASN A 304 -9.84 -18.99 7.86
C ASN A 304 -8.36 -19.37 8.07
N THR A 305 -7.92 -20.47 7.46
CA THR A 305 -6.51 -20.93 7.38
C THR A 305 -5.84 -20.50 6.07
N VAL A 306 -4.54 -20.79 5.91
CA VAL A 306 -3.82 -20.55 4.64
C VAL A 306 -4.47 -21.29 3.45
N PHE A 307 -5.07 -22.47 3.67
CA PHE A 307 -5.79 -23.23 2.65
C PHE A 307 -6.99 -22.46 2.09
N HIS A 308 -7.76 -21.78 2.94
CA HIS A 308 -8.89 -20.96 2.51
C HIS A 308 -8.42 -19.86 1.55
N LYS A 309 -7.28 -19.22 1.86
CA LYS A 309 -6.71 -18.15 1.04
C LYS A 309 -6.08 -18.65 -0.26
N ALA A 310 -5.45 -19.82 -0.22
CA ALA A 310 -4.80 -20.50 -1.35
C ALA A 310 -5.76 -21.29 -2.24
N ALA A 311 -7.03 -21.46 -1.85
CA ALA A 311 -7.98 -22.41 -2.44
C ALA A 311 -8.13 -22.37 -3.97
N CYS A 312 -7.88 -21.24 -4.61
CA CYS A 312 -7.97 -21.10 -6.07
C CYS A 312 -6.61 -21.20 -6.80
N ASN A 313 -5.51 -21.45 -6.08
CA ASN A 313 -4.15 -21.53 -6.61
C ASN A 313 -3.58 -22.94 -6.38
N LEU A 314 -3.58 -23.76 -7.42
CA LEU A 314 -3.19 -25.18 -7.36
C LEU A 314 -1.76 -25.37 -6.81
N ASP A 315 -0.80 -24.61 -7.33
CA ASP A 315 0.61 -24.79 -6.94
C ASP A 315 0.83 -24.50 -5.45
N SER A 316 0.13 -23.49 -4.93
CA SER A 316 0.12 -23.19 -3.49
C SER A 316 -0.53 -24.31 -2.69
N LEU A 317 -1.64 -24.88 -3.16
CA LEU A 317 -2.29 -26.00 -2.50
C LEU A 317 -1.41 -27.25 -2.48
N GLN A 318 -0.68 -27.54 -3.55
CA GLN A 318 0.28 -28.66 -3.59
C GLN A 318 1.34 -28.51 -2.50
N LEU A 319 2.00 -27.34 -2.44
CA LEU A 319 3.00 -27.04 -1.40
C LEU A 319 2.44 -27.18 0.02
N LEU A 320 1.21 -26.73 0.24
CA LEU A 320 0.54 -26.84 1.53
C LEU A 320 0.21 -28.30 1.88
N MET A 321 -0.27 -29.08 0.90
CA MET A 321 -0.62 -30.49 1.10
C MET A 321 0.60 -31.38 1.32
N ASP A 322 1.76 -31.01 0.78
CA ASP A 322 3.04 -31.68 1.06
C ASP A 322 3.45 -31.53 2.54
N CYS A 323 2.99 -30.47 3.21
CA CYS A 323 3.24 -30.23 4.64
C CYS A 323 2.23 -30.95 5.56
N VAL A 324 1.10 -31.44 5.04
CA VAL A 324 0.00 -31.98 5.87
C VAL A 324 -0.01 -33.51 5.81
N PRO A 325 0.20 -34.21 6.95
CA PRO A 325 0.07 -35.66 7.03
C PRO A 325 -1.33 -36.13 6.60
N VAL A 326 -1.41 -37.32 5.99
CA VAL A 326 -2.68 -37.89 5.48
C VAL A 326 -3.80 -37.83 6.52
N ALA A 327 -3.50 -38.14 7.78
CA ALA A 327 -4.47 -38.12 8.89
C ALA A 327 -5.09 -36.74 9.17
N LYS A 328 -4.39 -35.63 8.88
CA LYS A 328 -4.85 -34.24 9.09
C LYS A 328 -5.44 -33.61 7.82
N ARG A 329 -5.46 -34.31 6.68
CA ARG A 329 -5.95 -33.74 5.40
C ARG A 329 -7.43 -33.37 5.43
N TRP A 330 -8.25 -34.16 6.13
CA TRP A 330 -9.64 -33.81 6.35
C TRP A 330 -9.76 -32.45 7.05
N ASP A 331 -9.05 -32.27 8.16
CA ASP A 331 -9.06 -31.02 8.91
C ASP A 331 -8.52 -29.85 8.06
N ALA A 332 -7.50 -30.06 7.24
CA ALA A 332 -6.98 -29.01 6.38
C ALA A 332 -7.98 -28.53 5.31
N ILE A 333 -8.72 -29.47 4.70
CA ILE A 333 -9.56 -29.24 3.50
C ILE A 333 -11.02 -28.92 3.86
N CYS A 334 -11.50 -29.45 4.98
CA CYS A 334 -12.90 -29.37 5.41
C CYS A 334 -13.10 -28.53 6.68
N SER A 335 -12.04 -27.94 7.25
CA SER A 335 -12.18 -27.09 8.43
C SER A 335 -13.01 -25.84 8.10
N PRO A 336 -14.03 -25.53 8.92
CA PRO A 336 -14.85 -24.34 8.73
C PRO A 336 -14.04 -23.10 9.08
N GLY A 337 -14.10 -22.13 8.19
CA GLY A 337 -13.56 -20.80 8.37
C GLY A 337 -14.65 -19.78 8.65
N GLU A 338 -14.58 -18.66 7.92
CA GLU A 338 -15.51 -17.54 8.00
C GLU A 338 -16.87 -17.96 7.40
N ASP A 339 -17.96 -17.75 8.13
CA ASP A 339 -19.31 -18.19 7.77
C ASP A 339 -19.44 -19.69 7.44
N ASN A 340 -18.64 -20.53 8.09
CA ASN A 340 -18.49 -21.98 7.81
C ASN A 340 -18.02 -22.31 6.38
N HIS A 341 -17.48 -21.34 5.63
CA HIS A 341 -16.86 -21.67 4.36
C HIS A 341 -15.59 -22.49 4.61
N THR A 342 -15.51 -23.63 3.94
CA THR A 342 -14.31 -24.48 3.91
C THR A 342 -13.44 -24.14 2.70
N PRO A 343 -12.16 -24.55 2.67
CA PRO A 343 -11.32 -24.43 1.47
C PRO A 343 -11.97 -24.96 0.19
N LEU A 344 -12.78 -26.01 0.28
CA LEU A 344 -13.54 -26.54 -0.86
C LEU A 344 -14.54 -25.53 -1.43
N HIS A 345 -15.27 -24.81 -0.57
CA HIS A 345 -16.21 -23.76 -1.01
C HIS A 345 -15.48 -22.67 -1.80
N TYR A 346 -14.27 -22.29 -1.39
CA TYR A 346 -13.47 -21.31 -2.12
C TYR A 346 -12.81 -21.88 -3.40
N ALA A 347 -12.52 -23.18 -3.43
CA ALA A 347 -11.86 -23.84 -4.55
C ALA A 347 -12.78 -24.03 -5.77
N VAL A 348 -14.11 -23.90 -5.62
CA VAL A 348 -15.09 -24.14 -6.69
C VAL A 348 -14.87 -23.27 -7.92
N SER A 349 -14.25 -22.10 -7.77
CA SER A 349 -13.90 -21.21 -8.89
C SER A 349 -12.71 -21.71 -9.72
N SER A 350 -12.07 -22.82 -9.33
CA SER A 350 -10.87 -23.38 -9.98
C SER A 350 -10.97 -24.91 -10.08
N TYR A 351 -11.28 -25.42 -11.27
CA TYR A 351 -11.35 -26.86 -11.59
C TYR A 351 -10.22 -27.66 -10.99
N LYS A 352 -9.00 -27.23 -11.29
CA LYS A 352 -7.80 -27.97 -10.96
C LYS A 352 -7.61 -28.03 -9.46
N SER A 353 -7.94 -26.94 -8.76
CA SER A 353 -7.84 -26.84 -7.30
C SER A 353 -8.91 -27.67 -6.62
N LEU A 354 -10.19 -27.53 -7.02
CA LEU A 354 -11.29 -28.33 -6.48
C LEU A 354 -11.04 -29.83 -6.68
N LYS A 355 -10.69 -30.22 -7.92
CA LYS A 355 -10.34 -31.60 -8.25
C LYS A 355 -9.21 -32.10 -7.35
N PHE A 356 -8.10 -31.37 -7.29
CA PHE A 356 -6.93 -31.73 -6.47
C PHE A 356 -7.28 -31.94 -4.99
N LEU A 357 -8.06 -31.02 -4.39
CA LEU A 357 -8.48 -31.14 -2.99
C LEU A 357 -9.36 -32.37 -2.75
N LEU A 358 -10.30 -32.67 -3.66
CA LEU A 358 -11.12 -33.89 -3.55
C LEU A 358 -10.28 -35.16 -3.66
N TYR A 359 -9.25 -35.20 -4.50
CA TYR A 359 -8.30 -36.33 -4.58
C TYR A 359 -7.46 -36.50 -3.30
N CYS A 360 -7.29 -35.45 -2.52
CA CYS A 360 -6.55 -35.51 -1.27
C CYS A 360 -7.38 -36.07 -0.10
N LEU A 361 -8.69 -36.27 -0.28
CA LEU A 361 -9.59 -36.84 0.70
C LEU A 361 -9.77 -38.35 0.51
N PRO A 362 -10.07 -39.12 1.58
CA PRO A 362 -10.51 -40.51 1.46
C PRO A 362 -11.76 -40.62 0.59
N LYS A 363 -11.80 -41.59 -0.33
CA LYS A 363 -12.88 -41.74 -1.31
C LYS A 363 -14.26 -41.81 -0.65
N GLU A 364 -14.35 -42.49 0.49
CA GLU A 364 -15.56 -42.72 1.26
C GLU A 364 -16.11 -41.43 1.88
N ARG A 365 -15.27 -40.39 2.03
CA ARG A 365 -15.63 -39.11 2.63
C ARG A 365 -15.88 -37.99 1.62
N ILE A 366 -15.67 -38.24 0.33
CA ILE A 366 -15.86 -37.22 -0.72
C ILE A 366 -17.30 -36.73 -0.75
N VAL A 367 -18.28 -37.64 -0.62
CA VAL A 367 -19.70 -37.28 -0.55
C VAL A 367 -19.96 -36.33 0.63
N SER A 368 -19.51 -36.69 1.82
CA SER A 368 -19.66 -35.84 3.00
C SER A 368 -19.03 -34.46 2.80
N ALA A 369 -17.87 -34.39 2.12
CA ALA A 369 -17.17 -33.14 1.87
C ALA A 369 -17.92 -32.20 0.92
N ILE A 370 -18.55 -32.71 -0.15
CA ILE A 370 -19.29 -31.88 -1.11
C ILE A 370 -20.65 -31.38 -0.57
N TYR A 371 -21.16 -32.02 0.49
CA TYR A 371 -22.38 -31.63 1.21
C TYR A 371 -22.13 -30.77 2.45
N LEU A 372 -20.87 -30.42 2.76
CA LEU A 372 -20.59 -29.43 3.81
C LEU A 372 -21.28 -28.11 3.49
N GLN A 373 -21.89 -27.50 4.50
CA GLN A 373 -22.72 -26.31 4.37
C GLN A 373 -22.07 -25.10 5.03
N THR A 374 -22.24 -23.94 4.39
CA THR A 374 -22.03 -22.63 5.02
C THR A 374 -23.13 -22.33 6.04
N VAL A 375 -22.99 -21.22 6.77
CA VAL A 375 -24.05 -20.71 7.67
C VAL A 375 -25.37 -20.47 6.93
N THR A 376 -25.34 -20.15 5.63
CA THR A 376 -26.54 -19.94 4.81
C THR A 376 -27.12 -21.23 4.22
N GLY A 377 -26.58 -22.40 4.57
CA GLY A 377 -26.98 -23.69 4.01
C GLY A 377 -26.44 -23.97 2.60
N LEU A 378 -25.59 -23.09 2.04
CA LEU A 378 -24.98 -23.31 0.73
C LEU A 378 -23.97 -24.47 0.84
N THR A 379 -24.18 -25.53 0.07
CA THR A 379 -23.24 -26.65 0.00
C THR A 379 -22.07 -26.34 -0.94
N VAL A 380 -20.94 -27.05 -0.81
CA VAL A 380 -19.86 -26.99 -1.82
C VAL A 380 -20.39 -27.33 -3.22
N LEU A 381 -21.28 -28.33 -3.31
CA LEU A 381 -21.94 -28.73 -4.54
C LEU A 381 -22.78 -27.60 -5.14
N GLY A 382 -23.60 -26.95 -4.32
CA GLY A 382 -24.41 -25.80 -4.73
C GLY A 382 -23.58 -24.57 -5.10
N ALA A 383 -22.48 -24.32 -4.38
CA ALA A 383 -21.54 -23.26 -4.74
C ALA A 383 -20.88 -23.52 -6.11
N ALA A 384 -20.56 -24.79 -6.39
CA ALA A 384 -19.97 -25.20 -7.66
C ALA A 384 -20.97 -25.14 -8.83
N SER A 385 -22.25 -25.43 -8.62
CA SER A 385 -23.29 -25.35 -9.67
C SER A 385 -23.61 -23.91 -10.09
N VAL A 386 -23.41 -22.93 -9.21
CA VAL A 386 -23.54 -21.50 -9.53
C VAL A 386 -22.29 -20.99 -10.26
N GLY A 387 -21.11 -21.48 -9.87
CA GLY A 387 -19.83 -20.96 -10.35
C GLY A 387 -19.25 -21.65 -11.60
N GLN A 388 -19.73 -22.84 -11.97
CA GLN A 388 -19.21 -23.67 -13.07
C GLN A 388 -20.34 -24.40 -13.81
N PRO A 389 -20.15 -24.80 -15.09
CA PRO A 389 -21.14 -25.60 -15.83
C PRO A 389 -21.46 -26.93 -15.13
N LEU A 390 -22.71 -27.40 -15.14
CA LEU A 390 -23.08 -28.68 -14.48
C LEU A 390 -22.29 -29.89 -15.03
N SER A 391 -22.01 -29.90 -16.34
CA SER A 391 -21.19 -30.93 -17.01
C SER A 391 -19.76 -31.03 -16.44
N PHE A 392 -19.25 -29.94 -15.88
CA PHE A 392 -17.95 -29.90 -15.23
C PHE A 392 -17.95 -30.63 -13.89
N LEU A 393 -19.00 -30.41 -13.09
CA LEU A 393 -19.20 -31.05 -11.81
C LEU A 393 -19.38 -32.56 -12.01
N GLU A 394 -20.19 -32.95 -12.99
CA GLU A 394 -20.41 -34.35 -13.36
C GLU A 394 -19.09 -35.05 -13.73
N LYS A 395 -18.22 -34.39 -14.49
CA LYS A 395 -16.91 -34.93 -14.89
C LYS A 395 -15.97 -35.16 -13.69
N ILE A 396 -16.01 -34.31 -12.67
CA ILE A 396 -15.21 -34.51 -11.45
C ILE A 396 -15.80 -35.65 -10.63
N LEU A 397 -17.10 -35.60 -10.35
CA LEU A 397 -17.73 -36.54 -9.43
C LEU A 397 -17.83 -37.97 -10.01
N SER A 398 -17.96 -38.10 -11.34
CA SER A 398 -17.96 -39.40 -12.03
C SER A 398 -16.64 -40.17 -11.94
N GLN A 399 -15.55 -39.52 -11.49
CA GLN A 399 -14.27 -40.18 -11.20
C GLN A 399 -14.25 -40.85 -9.82
N PHE A 400 -15.21 -40.52 -8.95
CA PHE A 400 -15.27 -41.00 -7.56
C PHE A 400 -16.53 -41.81 -7.27
N MET A 401 -17.59 -41.64 -8.07
CA MET A 401 -18.91 -42.24 -7.82
C MET A 401 -19.55 -42.74 -9.12
N SER A 402 -20.57 -43.60 -8.99
CA SER A 402 -21.33 -44.08 -10.15
C SER A 402 -22.02 -42.94 -10.89
N ARG A 403 -22.18 -43.05 -12.22
CA ARG A 403 -22.92 -42.07 -13.02
C ARG A 403 -24.35 -41.83 -12.50
N THR A 404 -25.00 -42.88 -11.99
CA THR A 404 -26.36 -42.78 -11.42
C THR A 404 -26.38 -41.90 -10.17
N THR A 405 -25.40 -42.08 -9.27
CA THR A 405 -25.24 -41.26 -8.07
C THR A 405 -24.96 -39.80 -8.43
N VAL A 406 -24.07 -39.57 -9.38
CA VAL A 406 -23.69 -38.21 -9.83
C VAL A 406 -24.88 -37.48 -10.47
N SER A 407 -25.64 -38.17 -11.33
CA SER A 407 -26.82 -37.61 -11.98
C SER A 407 -27.89 -37.20 -10.97
N ALA A 408 -28.18 -38.05 -9.97
CA ALA A 408 -29.12 -37.73 -8.90
C ALA A 408 -28.67 -36.53 -8.05
N MET A 409 -27.38 -36.43 -7.72
CA MET A 409 -26.84 -35.30 -6.96
C MET A 409 -26.95 -33.97 -7.72
N VAL A 410 -26.61 -33.97 -9.01
CA VAL A 410 -26.69 -32.78 -9.86
C VAL A 410 -28.15 -32.33 -10.06
N GLN A 411 -29.08 -33.26 -10.26
CA GLN A 411 -30.51 -32.97 -10.36
C GLN A 411 -31.11 -32.36 -9.08
N SER A 412 -30.58 -32.71 -7.90
CA SER A 412 -31.02 -32.10 -6.63
C SER A 412 -30.55 -30.65 -6.45
N THR A 413 -29.51 -30.23 -7.17
CA THR A 413 -28.98 -28.85 -7.13
C THR A 413 -29.66 -27.90 -8.11
N SER A 414 -30.23 -28.42 -9.21
CA SER A 414 -31.01 -27.62 -10.16
C SER A 414 -32.42 -27.31 -9.65
N SER A 415 -32.98 -28.17 -8.79
CA SER A 415 -34.30 -27.95 -8.17
C SER A 415 -34.30 -26.99 -6.98
N SER A 416 -33.13 -26.71 -6.38
CA SER A 416 -32.96 -25.80 -5.24
C SER A 416 -32.61 -24.36 -5.64
N GLY A 417 -32.54 -24.07 -6.95
CA GLY A 417 -32.34 -22.72 -7.49
C GLY A 417 -33.61 -21.85 -7.58
N SER A 418 -34.80 -22.39 -7.25
CA SER A 418 -35.99 -21.57 -7.01
C SER A 418 -36.10 -21.29 -5.52
N VAL A 419 -36.25 -20.01 -5.17
CA VAL A 419 -36.61 -19.62 -3.82
C VAL A 419 -38.02 -20.14 -3.57
N ALA A 420 -38.13 -21.31 -2.94
CA ALA A 420 -39.38 -21.82 -2.42
C ALA A 420 -39.11 -22.67 -1.18
N SER A 421 -39.63 -22.17 -0.06
CA SER A 421 -39.89 -22.91 1.16
C SER A 421 -40.51 -24.28 0.88
N ALA A 422 -39.80 -25.37 1.19
CA ALA A 422 -40.40 -26.70 1.33
C ALA A 422 -39.52 -27.64 2.18
N SER A 423 -39.98 -27.82 3.42
CA SER A 423 -39.98 -29.05 4.22
C SER A 423 -39.12 -30.25 3.77
N SER A 424 -38.16 -30.58 4.64
CA SER A 424 -37.78 -31.93 5.10
C SER A 424 -38.05 -33.14 4.21
N SER A 425 -36.95 -33.74 3.72
CA SER A 425 -36.88 -35.17 3.42
C SER A 425 -35.69 -35.77 4.18
N SER A 426 -35.88 -35.99 5.48
CA SER A 426 -34.98 -36.79 6.30
C SER A 426 -35.20 -38.27 5.99
N VAL A 427 -34.16 -38.95 5.51
CA VAL A 427 -34.04 -40.41 5.66
C VAL A 427 -33.79 -40.66 7.14
N SER A 428 -34.84 -41.06 7.86
CA SER A 428 -34.84 -41.22 9.31
C SER A 428 -34.20 -42.54 9.74
N PHE A 429 -33.21 -42.47 10.64
CA PHE A 429 -32.99 -43.49 11.66
C PHE A 429 -33.17 -42.84 13.04
N PHE A 430 -34.12 -43.41 13.79
CA PHE A 430 -34.51 -43.15 15.18
C PHE A 430 -35.27 -41.87 15.55
N SER A 431 -36.17 -42.08 16.52
CA SER A 431 -37.41 -41.40 16.84
C SER A 431 -37.27 -40.16 17.74
N GLN A 432 -37.95 -39.10 17.29
CA GLN A 432 -38.74 -38.07 17.99
C GLN A 432 -38.55 -37.80 19.50
N SER A 433 -38.35 -36.51 19.82
CA SER A 433 -39.41 -35.61 20.36
C SER A 433 -38.85 -34.19 20.50
N SER A 434 -39.16 -33.27 19.57
CA SER A 434 -40.12 -32.15 19.70
C SER A 434 -39.83 -31.10 20.78
N THR A 435 -39.50 -29.87 20.35
CA THR A 435 -40.26 -28.63 20.60
C THR A 435 -39.52 -27.42 20.00
N THR A 436 -40.22 -26.60 19.22
CA THR A 436 -39.80 -25.24 18.80
C THR A 436 -40.19 -24.23 19.89
N PRO A 437 -39.59 -23.03 19.91
CA PRO A 437 -40.36 -21.88 19.41
C PRO A 437 -39.58 -20.82 18.60
N ASN A 438 -40.39 -20.11 17.82
CA ASN A 438 -40.21 -18.89 17.05
C ASN A 438 -39.20 -17.86 17.56
N PHE A 439 -38.58 -17.12 16.62
CA PHE A 439 -38.44 -15.67 16.75
C PHE A 439 -38.42 -14.97 15.38
N GLU A 440 -39.23 -13.91 15.32
CA GLU A 440 -39.39 -12.94 14.24
C GLU A 440 -38.21 -11.96 14.17
N GLY A 441 -38.03 -11.36 12.98
CA GLY A 441 -37.55 -9.98 12.85
C GLY A 441 -36.12 -9.82 12.33
N CYS A 442 -35.99 -9.38 11.08
CA CYS A 442 -35.10 -8.28 10.68
C CYS A 442 -35.21 -8.00 9.17
N GLN A 443 -35.99 -6.97 8.83
CA GLN A 443 -35.76 -6.14 7.64
C GLN A 443 -34.89 -4.94 8.04
N GLU A 444 -34.27 -4.34 7.01
CA GLU A 444 -33.54 -3.06 7.00
C GLU A 444 -32.12 -3.14 7.58
N GLU A 445 -31.04 -2.71 6.90
CA GLU A 445 -30.89 -1.53 6.06
C GLU A 445 -29.70 -1.69 5.10
N LYS A 446 -29.93 -1.53 3.79
CA LYS A 446 -28.89 -1.24 2.79
C LYS A 446 -28.94 0.25 2.50
N SER A 447 -27.97 1.02 2.98
CA SER A 447 -27.70 2.35 2.44
C SER A 447 -26.37 2.89 2.95
N MET A 448 -25.50 3.26 2.01
CA MET A 448 -24.46 4.32 2.08
C MET A 448 -23.08 3.86 1.57
N LEU A 449 -22.96 3.84 0.25
CA LEU A 449 -21.70 4.02 -0.47
C LEU A 449 -21.98 5.00 -1.61
N LYS A 450 -21.72 6.29 -1.35
CA LYS A 450 -21.39 7.33 -2.33
C LYS A 450 -21.08 8.64 -1.59
N LYS A 451 -19.80 8.88 -1.36
CA LYS A 451 -19.04 10.08 -1.78
C LYS A 451 -17.58 9.91 -1.41
#